data_AF-A0A2T7TSY1-F1
#
_entry.id   AF-A0A2T7TSY1-F1
#
_cell.length_a   1.000
_cell.length_b   1.000
_cell.length_c   1.000
_cell.angle_alpha   90.00
_cell.angle_beta   90.00
_cell.angle_gamma   90.00
#
_symmetry.space_group_name_H-M   'P 1'
#
loop_
_entity.id
_entity.type
_entity.pdbx_description
1 polymer ?
#
loop_
_entity_poly.entity_id
_entity_poly.type
_entity_poly.pdbx_seq_one_letter_code
_entity_poly.pdbx_strand_id
1 'polypeptide(L)' 'MSRGILSRLDRLEAAASTSKGARPWHRIIACSHEEAEAKHSALVASGQLSKDDNAVYRIITGVPRSQKGIAR' A
#
# COMPACT_ATOMS: atom_id res chain seq x y z
N MET A 1 30.95 -12.76 -3.11
CA MET A 1 29.49 -12.74 -2.87
C MET A 1 29.23 -12.01 -1.56
N SER A 2 28.97 -10.70 -1.63
CA SER A 2 28.75 -9.90 -0.42
C SER A 2 27.37 -10.25 0.15
N ARG A 3 27.34 -10.86 1.34
CA ARG A 3 26.12 -11.00 2.14
C ARG A 3 25.70 -9.59 2.55
N GLY A 4 24.86 -8.96 1.75
CA GLY A 4 24.29 -7.65 2.06
C GLY A 4 23.55 -7.73 3.39
N ILE A 5 23.96 -6.90 4.34
CA ILE A 5 23.28 -6.76 5.63
C ILE A 5 21.84 -6.35 5.32
N LEU A 6 20.89 -7.27 5.49
CA LEU A 6 19.47 -6.93 5.42
C LEU A 6 19.21 -5.75 6.36
N SER A 7 18.58 -4.71 5.84
CA SER A 7 18.25 -3.54 6.63
C SER A 7 17.37 -3.97 7.80
N ARG A 8 17.32 -3.16 8.87
CA ARG A 8 16.46 -3.47 10.01
C ARG A 8 14.99 -3.61 9.58
N LEU A 9 14.59 -2.90 8.52
CA LEU A 9 13.27 -3.00 7.90
C LEU A 9 13.04 -4.35 7.22
N ASP A 10 13.96 -4.79 6.37
CA ASP A 10 13.82 -6.08 5.65
C ASP A 10 13.71 -7.26 6.63
N ARG A 11 14.44 -7.19 7.76
CA ARG A 11 14.35 -8.20 8.82
C ARG A 11 13.01 -8.20 9.55
N LEU A 12 12.40 -7.03 9.73
CA LEU A 12 11.09 -6.90 10.37
C LEU A 12 9.97 -7.38 9.43
N GLU A 13 10.08 -7.08 8.13
CA GLU A 13 9.13 -7.57 7.11
C GLU A 13 9.19 -9.10 6.99
N ALA A 14 10.39 -9.68 6.94
CA ALA A 14 10.56 -11.14 6.90
C ALA A 14 10.04 -11.83 8.18
N ALA A 15 10.27 -11.23 9.36
CA ALA A 15 9.76 -11.74 10.62
C ALA A 15 8.22 -11.71 10.67
N ALA A 16 7.60 -10.62 10.17
CA ALA A 16 6.16 -10.52 10.05
C ALA A 16 5.61 -11.64 9.17
N SER A 17 6.22 -11.93 8.02
CA SER A 17 5.76 -13.01 7.10
C SER A 17 5.76 -14.42 7.71
N THR A 18 6.46 -14.66 8.82
CA THR A 18 6.55 -15.98 9.46
C THR A 18 5.56 -16.22 10.60
N SER A 19 4.78 -15.22 11.00
CA SER A 19 3.76 -15.40 12.03
C SER A 19 2.52 -16.06 11.41
N LYS A 20 2.08 -17.21 11.95
CA LYS A 20 0.78 -17.80 11.62
C LYS A 20 -0.31 -16.80 12.02
N GLY A 21 -0.78 -16.02 11.04
CA GLY A 21 -1.75 -14.94 11.25
C GLY A 21 -1.30 -13.56 10.77
N ALA A 22 -0.07 -13.41 10.28
CA ALA A 22 0.36 -12.17 9.65
C ALA A 22 -0.43 -11.90 8.38
N ARG A 23 -1.24 -10.84 8.43
CA ARG A 23 -1.98 -10.34 7.28
C ARG A 23 -1.03 -9.57 6.36
N PRO A 24 -1.19 -9.69 5.03
CA PRO A 24 -0.47 -8.88 4.05
C PRO A 24 -0.54 -7.39 4.38
N TRP A 25 0.52 -6.67 4.06
CA TRP A 25 0.58 -5.21 4.15
C TRP A 25 0.44 -4.62 2.75
N HIS A 26 -0.49 -3.69 2.60
CA HIS A 26 -0.76 -2.99 1.36
C HIS A 26 -0.44 -1.50 1.50
N ARG A 27 0.09 -0.91 0.42
CA ARG A 27 0.39 0.52 0.39
C ARG A 27 -0.53 1.22 -0.60
N ILE A 28 -1.34 2.15 -0.11
CA ILE A 28 -2.26 2.94 -0.94
C ILE A 28 -1.72 4.36 -1.06
N ILE A 29 -1.47 4.79 -2.30
CA ILE A 29 -0.96 6.13 -2.60
C ILE A 29 -2.09 6.97 -3.18
N ALA A 30 -2.33 8.13 -2.58
CA ALA A 30 -3.40 9.04 -2.96
C ALA A 30 -3.01 10.49 -2.69
N CYS A 31 -3.78 11.44 -3.23
CA CYS A 31 -3.56 12.87 -3.03
C CYS A 31 -4.42 13.44 -1.89
N SER A 32 -5.41 12.70 -1.42
CA SER A 32 -6.18 13.00 -0.21
C SER A 32 -6.59 11.73 0.53
N HIS A 33 -7.05 11.90 1.78
CA HIS A 33 -7.54 10.78 2.57
C HIS A 33 -8.79 10.15 1.95
N GLU A 34 -9.73 10.95 1.44
CA GLU A 34 -10.94 10.47 0.78
C GLU A 34 -10.62 9.63 -0.46
N GLU A 35 -9.62 10.04 -1.24
CA GLU A 35 -9.16 9.26 -2.40
C GLU A 35 -8.52 7.94 -1.97
N ALA A 36 -7.76 7.93 -0.87
CA ALA A 36 -7.18 6.70 -0.32
C ALA A 36 -8.26 5.72 0.12
N GLU A 37 -9.29 6.19 0.82
CA GLU A 37 -10.45 5.41 1.26
C GLU A 37 -11.26 4.85 0.08
N ALA A 38 -11.48 5.67 -0.95
CA ALA A 38 -12.16 5.23 -2.17
C ALA A 38 -11.37 4.13 -2.88
N LYS A 39 -10.04 4.28 -3.00
CA LYS A 39 -9.15 3.26 -3.55
C LYS A 39 -9.15 1.98 -2.71
N HIS A 40 -9.09 2.11 -1.39
CA HIS A 40 -9.14 0.96 -0.48
C HIS A 40 -10.45 0.17 -0.66
N SER A 41 -11.59 0.87 -0.65
CA SER A 41 -12.90 0.26 -0.85
C SER A 41 -13.03 -0.44 -2.21
N ALA A 42 -12.48 0.14 -3.28
CA ALA A 42 -12.45 -0.48 -4.61
C ALA A 42 -11.58 -1.74 -4.65
N LEU A 43 -10.41 -1.72 -4.00
CA LEU A 43 -9.52 -2.88 -3.90
C LEU A 43 -10.18 -4.03 -3.14
N VAL A 44 -10.87 -3.72 -2.02
CA VAL A 44 -11.68 -4.68 -1.27
C VAL A 44 -12.78 -5.28 -2.14
N ALA A 45 -13.56 -4.43 -2.83
CA ALA A 45 -14.66 -4.89 -3.69
C ALA A 45 -14.18 -5.77 -4.84
N SER A 46 -12.98 -5.51 -5.37
CA SER A 46 -12.36 -6.31 -6.43
C SER A 46 -11.70 -7.61 -5.96
N GLY A 47 -11.62 -7.84 -4.64
CA GLY A 47 -10.95 -9.00 -4.04
C GLY A 47 -9.42 -8.95 -4.08
N GLN A 48 -8.84 -7.82 -4.49
CA GLN A 48 -7.38 -7.62 -4.49
C GLN A 48 -6.82 -7.37 -3.08
N LEU A 49 -7.69 -7.01 -2.13
CA LEU A 49 -7.37 -6.75 -0.74
C LEU A 49 -8.48 -7.32 0.16
N SER A 50 -8.13 -7.96 1.27
CA SER A 50 -9.12 -8.34 2.28
C SER A 50 -9.39 -7.18 3.23
N LYS A 51 -10.63 -7.05 3.73
CA LYS A 51 -10.97 -6.04 4.76
C LYS A 51 -10.11 -6.15 6.02
N ASP A 52 -9.60 -7.35 6.31
CA ASP A 52 -8.77 -7.63 7.47
C ASP A 52 -7.26 -7.48 7.17
N ASP A 53 -6.88 -7.12 5.94
CA ASP A 53 -5.48 -6.90 5.60
C ASP A 53 -4.98 -5.57 6.18
N ASN A 54 -3.68 -5.49 6.44
CA ASN A 54 -3.09 -4.25 6.91
C ASN A 54 -2.93 -3.28 5.73
N ALA A 55 -3.34 -2.03 5.89
CA ALA A 55 -3.17 -0.99 4.88
C ALA A 55 -2.46 0.25 5.46
N VAL A 56 -1.46 0.75 4.74
CA VAL A 56 -0.79 2.03 5.03
C VAL A 56 -1.13 3.01 3.93
N TYR A 57 -1.73 4.14 4.31
CA TYR A 57 -2.03 5.23 3.38
C TYR A 57 -0.86 6.20 3.31
N ARG A 58 -0.40 6.48 2.09
CA ARG A 58 0.56 7.54 1.81
C ARG A 58 -0.16 8.65 1.06
N ILE A 59 -0.44 9.74 1.75
CA ILE A 59 -1.03 10.93 1.15
C ILE A 59 0.10 11.84 0.65
N ILE A 60 0.12 12.12 -0.65
CA ILE A 60 1.07 13.04 -1.28
C ILE A 60 0.32 14.33 -1.62
N THR A 61 0.48 15.34 -0.78
CA THR A 61 -0.11 16.67 -1.00
C THR A 61 0.82 17.50 -1.90
N GLY A 62 0.24 18.40 -2.70
CA GLY A 62 1.01 19.35 -3.52
C GLY A 62 1.40 18.88 -4.94
N VAL A 63 0.92 17.72 -5.39
CA VAL A 63 0.99 17.39 -6.83
C VAL A 63 -0.05 18.27 -7.56
N PRO A 64 0.36 19.09 -8.55
CA PRO A 64 -0.60 19.83 -9.37
C PRO A 64 -1.55 18.83 -10.03
N ARG A 65 -2.85 19.02 -9.86
CA ARG A 65 -3.85 18.23 -10.57
C ARG A 65 -3.73 18.51 -12.07
N SER A 66 -2.92 17.75 -12.79
CA SER A 66 -3.14 17.55 -14.22
C SER A 66 -4.36 16.65 -14.38
N GLN A 67 -5.51 17.28 -14.12
CA GLN A 67 -6.83 16.79 -14.45
C GLN A 67 -7.01 17.01 -15.96
N LYS A 68 -7.43 15.95 -16.66
CA LYS A 68 -7.68 15.81 -18.12
C LYS A 68 -6.50 15.30 -18.95
N GLY A 69 -6.70 14.14 -19.57
CA GLY A 69 -5.79 13.70 -20.64
C GLY A 69 -5.87 12.25 -21.11
N ILE A 70 -7.02 11.57 -21.08
CA ILE A 70 -7.24 10.46 -22.05
C ILE A 70 -8.65 10.62 -22.61
N ALA A 71 -8.75 11.37 -23.69
CA ALA A 71 -9.78 11.15 -24.69
C ALA A 71 -9.36 9.91 -25.51
N ARG A 72 -10.26 8.95 -25.67
CA ARG A 72 -10.31 8.07 -26.84
C ARG A 72 -11.69 8.23 -27.45
#